data_AF-A0A7U2MKI1-F1
#
_entry.id   AF-A0A7U2MKI1-F1
#
_cell.length_a   1.000
_cell.length_b   1.000
_cell.length_c   1.000
_cell.angle_alpha   90.00
_cell.angle_beta   90.00
_cell.angle_gamma   90.00
#
_symmetry.space_group_name_H-M   'P 1'
#
loop_
_entity.id
_entity.type
_entity.pdbx_description
1 polymer ?
#
loop_
_entity_poly.entity_id
_entity_poly.type
_entity_poly.pdbx_seq_one_letter_code
_entity_poly.pdbx_strand_id
1 'polypeptide(L)'
;MFSGLLLFCKQPNTRVFPRIFLISHDRNEITLTFGTLDRHYRNFLLRKTHASRFLTLYEYGPFRLYDASNMEQVACIVLAFVLGVGKGR
;
A
#
# COMPACT_ATOMS: atom_id res chain seq x y z
N MET A 1 16.40 -7.38 9.96
CA MET A 1 16.62 -6.81 8.61
C MET A 1 15.26 -6.89 7.91
N PHE A 2 14.56 -5.77 7.77
CA PHE A 2 13.21 -5.74 7.18
C PHE A 2 13.35 -5.76 5.65
N SER A 3 12.81 -6.78 5.00
CA SER A 3 12.67 -6.82 3.54
C SER A 3 11.23 -6.45 3.21
N GLY A 4 11.02 -5.50 2.29
CA GLY A 4 9.70 -5.01 1.93
C GLY A 4 9.53 -4.92 0.41
N LEU A 5 8.43 -5.46 -0.10
CA LEU A 5 8.06 -5.35 -1.51
C LEU A 5 7.07 -4.19 -1.68
N LEU A 6 7.45 -3.19 -2.47
CA LEU A 6 6.63 -2.01 -2.77
C LEU A 6 5.98 -2.18 -4.14
N LEU A 7 4.66 -2.30 -4.18
CA LEU A 7 3.89 -2.37 -5.41
C LEU A 7 3.28 -1.00 -5.74
N PHE A 8 3.67 -0.44 -6.88
CA PHE A 8 3.06 0.76 -7.46
C PHE A 8 2.08 0.37 -8.55
N CYS A 9 0.78 0.56 -8.29
CA CYS A 9 -0.23 0.45 -9.34
C CYS A 9 -0.40 1.84 -10.00
N LYS A 10 0.26 2.05 -11.14
CA LYS A 10 0.00 3.24 -11.99
C LYS A 10 -1.29 3.03 -12.76
N GLN A 11 -2.29 3.86 -12.49
CA GLN A 11 -3.47 3.92 -13.35
C GLN A 11 -3.27 4.97 -14.46
N PRO A 12 -3.47 4.61 -15.73
CA PRO A 12 -3.49 5.58 -16.80
C PRO A 12 -4.82 6.34 -16.71
N ASN A 13 -4.70 7.65 -16.50
CA ASN A 13 -5.72 8.65 -16.87
C ASN A 13 -6.89 8.94 -15.91
N THR A 14 -6.69 8.96 -14.59
CA THR A 14 -7.66 9.59 -13.67
C THR A 14 -6.96 10.45 -12.61
N ARG A 15 -7.64 11.46 -12.06
CA ARG A 15 -7.21 12.30 -10.92
C ARG A 15 -7.03 11.50 -9.61
N VAL A 16 -6.75 10.21 -9.71
CA VAL A 16 -6.59 9.28 -8.60
C VAL A 16 -5.15 9.37 -8.15
N PHE A 17 -4.96 9.81 -6.91
CA PHE A 17 -3.64 9.84 -6.32
C PHE A 17 -3.03 8.44 -6.24
N PRO A 18 -1.69 8.31 -6.33
CA PRO A 18 -1.05 7.00 -6.25
C PRO A 18 -1.44 6.29 -4.95
N ARG A 19 -1.86 5.04 -5.09
CA ARG A 19 -2.04 4.12 -3.96
C ARG A 19 -0.76 3.32 -3.79
N ILE A 20 -0.25 3.31 -2.57
CA ILE A 20 0.91 2.53 -2.17
C ILE A 20 0.39 1.26 -1.51
N PHE A 21 0.96 0.12 -1.88
CA PHE A 21 0.80 -1.11 -1.12
C PHE A 21 2.17 -1.70 -0.86
N LEU A 22 2.51 -1.85 0.41
CA LEU A 22 3.76 -2.38 0.90
C LEU A 22 3.44 -3.66 1.68
N ILE A 23 4.19 -4.70 1.37
CA ILE A 23 4.22 -5.92 2.17
C ILE A 23 5.58 -5.95 2.84
N SER A 24 5.60 -5.87 4.17
CA SER A 24 6.80 -6.02 4.97
C SER A 24 6.77 -7.34 5.72
N HIS A 25 7.96 -7.86 5.99
CA HIS A 25 8.13 -9.13 6.68
C HIS A 25 9.20 -8.98 7.78
N ASP A 26 8.88 -9.47 8.97
CA ASP A 26 9.83 -9.66 10.05
C ASP A 26 9.68 -11.04 10.69
N ARG A 27 10.78 -11.80 10.73
CA ARG A 27 10.84 -13.18 11.23
C ARG A 27 9.76 -14.11 10.65
N ASN A 28 8.65 -14.26 11.36
CA ASN A 28 7.52 -15.13 10.99
C ASN A 28 6.21 -14.36 10.85
N GLU A 29 6.31 -13.04 10.70
CA GLU A 29 5.18 -12.12 10.66
C GLU A 29 5.22 -11.29 9.37
N ILE A 30 4.05 -11.15 8.75
CA ILE A 30 3.81 -10.26 7.63
C ILE A 30 2.99 -9.08 8.13
N THR A 31 3.38 -7.88 7.71
CA THR A 31 2.59 -6.67 7.91
C THR A 31 2.25 -6.06 6.56
N LEU A 32 0.99 -5.66 6.39
CA LEU A 32 0.49 -5.04 5.18
C LEU A 32 0.30 -3.55 5.43
N THR A 33 0.88 -2.69 4.60
CA THR A 33 0.72 -1.24 4.69
C THR A 33 0.09 -0.69 3.43
N PHE A 34 -1.04 0.02 3.58
CA PHE A 34 -1.71 0.76 2.52
C PHE A 34 -1.42 2.24 2.68
N GLY A 35 -0.95 2.88 1.62
CA GLY A 35 -0.67 4.30 1.59
C GLY A 35 -1.51 5.04 0.56
N THR A 36 -1.89 6.26 0.90
CA THR A 36 -2.40 7.23 -0.07
C THR A 36 -1.52 8.45 -0.06
N LEU A 37 -1.18 8.90 -1.27
CA LEU A 37 -0.58 10.22 -1.48
C LEU A 37 -1.69 11.21 -1.83
N ASP A 38 -1.45 12.51 -1.65
CA ASP A 38 -2.36 13.55 -2.12
C ASP A 38 -1.65 14.56 -3.05
N ARG A 39 -2.34 15.65 -3.41
CA ARG A 39 -1.84 16.68 -4.33
C ARG A 39 -0.60 17.40 -3.79
N HIS A 40 -0.44 17.44 -2.47
CA HIS A 40 0.67 18.10 -1.82
C HIS A 40 1.98 17.36 -2.05
N TYR A 41 1.94 16.05 -2.31
CA TYR A 41 3.13 15.29 -2.71
C TYR A 41 3.72 15.81 -4.03
N ARG A 42 2.87 16.09 -5.02
CA ARG A 42 3.33 16.67 -6.30
C ARG A 42 3.92 18.06 -6.11
N ASN A 43 3.29 18.88 -5.27
CA ASN A 43 3.78 20.24 -5.00
C ASN A 43 5.12 20.22 -4.24
N PHE A 44 5.28 19.29 -3.31
CA PHE A 44 6.54 19.02 -2.61
C PHE A 44 7.65 18.62 -3.58
N LEU A 45 7.40 17.66 -4.48
CA LEU A 45 8.39 17.24 -5.50
C LEU A 45 8.79 18.39 -6.43
N LEU A 46 7.87 19.27 -6.76
CA LEU A 46 8.12 20.45 -7.62
C LEU A 46 8.67 21.65 -6.84
N ARG A 47 8.95 21.52 -5.54
CA ARG A 47 9.41 22.59 -4.64
C ARG A 47 8.51 23.85 -4.64
N LYS A 48 7.22 23.68 -4.96
CA LYS A 48 6.27 24.79 -5.08
C LYS A 48 5.70 25.24 -3.74
N THR A 49 5.74 24.38 -2.72
CA THR A 49 5.21 24.65 -1.38
C THR A 49 6.14 24.04 -0.34
N HIS A 50 6.10 24.57 0.89
CA HIS A 50 6.68 23.91 2.05
C HIS A 50 6.09 22.50 2.24
N ALA A 51 6.85 21.63 2.91
CA ALA A 51 6.42 20.26 3.19
C ALA A 51 5.16 20.28 4.07
N SER A 52 4.02 19.89 3.50
CA SER A 52 2.77 19.65 4.21
C SER A 52 2.51 18.14 4.28
N ARG A 53 1.68 17.68 5.22
CA ARG A 53 1.31 16.26 5.29
C ARG A 53 0.66 15.84 3.97
N PHE A 54 1.28 14.88 3.27
CA PHE A 54 0.84 14.40 1.96
C PHE A 54 0.73 12.88 1.86
N LEU A 55 1.17 12.16 2.89
CA LEU A 55 1.19 10.70 2.96
C LEU A 55 0.37 10.25 4.15
N THR A 56 -0.60 9.38 3.90
CA THR A 56 -1.33 8.66 4.95
C THR A 56 -1.04 7.18 4.80
N LEU A 57 -0.65 6.51 5.88
CA LEU A 57 -0.36 5.08 5.92
C LEU A 57 -1.32 4.39 6.89
N TYR A 58 -1.84 3.24 6.48
CA TYR A 58 -2.67 2.34 7.26
C TYR A 58 -1.99 0.98 7.33
N GLU A 59 -1.76 0.49 8.53
CA GLU A 59 -1.05 -0.75 8.78
C GLU A 59 -2.02 -1.83 9.27
N TYR A 60 -1.86 -3.06 8.77
CA TYR A 60 -2.69 -4.22 9.09
C TYR A 60 -1.79 -5.44 9.37
N GLY A 61 -2.16 -6.20 10.39
CA GLY A 61 -1.39 -7.34 10.90
C GLY A 61 -1.00 -7.16 12.37
N PRO A 62 0.02 -7.89 12.86
CA PRO A 62 0.85 -8.84 12.13
C PRO A 62 0.14 -10.16 11.80
N PHE A 63 0.39 -10.69 10.60
CA PHE A 63 -0.09 -11.99 10.13
C PHE A 63 1.00 -13.05 10.30
N ARG A 64 0.71 -14.14 11.01
CA ARG A 64 1.69 -15.21 11.25
C ARG A 64 1.80 -16.14 10.05
N LEU A 65 3.02 -16.39 9.56
CA LEU A 65 3.30 -17.23 8.39
C LEU A 65 2.87 -18.69 8.55
N TYR A 66 2.92 -19.21 9.77
CA TYR A 66 2.59 -20.60 10.09
C TYR A 66 1.10 -20.81 10.35
N ASP A 67 0.29 -19.76 10.31
CA ASP A 67 -1.15 -19.83 10.47
C ASP A 67 -1.80 -19.78 9.09
N ALA A 68 -2.42 -20.88 8.67
CA ALA A 68 -3.04 -21.02 7.36
C ALA A 68 -4.16 -19.98 7.14
N SER A 69 -4.93 -19.63 8.19
CA SER A 69 -6.01 -18.65 8.08
C SER A 69 -5.44 -17.25 7.86
N ASN A 70 -4.35 -16.91 8.53
CA ASN A 70 -3.65 -15.64 8.28
C ASN A 70 -3.12 -15.58 6.84
N MET A 71 -2.55 -16.67 6.34
CA MET A 71 -2.01 -16.69 4.98
C MET A 71 -3.09 -16.62 3.91
N GLU A 72 -4.23 -17.26 4.13
CA GLU A 72 -5.41 -17.12 3.27
C GLU A 72 -5.90 -15.67 3.24
N GLN A 73 -6.02 -15.01 4.39
CA GLN A 73 -6.42 -13.60 4.47
C GLN A 73 -5.43 -12.68 3.72
N VAL A 74 -4.12 -12.86 3.95
CA VAL A 74 -3.09 -12.09 3.24
C VAL A 74 -3.20 -12.30 1.73
N ALA A 75 -3.35 -13.54 1.27
CA ALA A 75 -3.51 -13.84 -0.16
C ALA A 75 -4.75 -13.16 -0.75
N CYS A 76 -5.89 -13.23 -0.06
CA CYS A 76 -7.13 -12.56 -0.47
C CYS A 76 -6.96 -11.04 -0.57
N ILE A 77 -6.31 -10.41 0.40
CA ILE A 77 -6.05 -8.97 0.41
C ILE A 77 -5.15 -8.57 -0.76
N VAL A 78 -4.04 -9.30 -0.95
CA VAL A 78 -3.09 -9.04 -2.05
C VAL A 78 -3.79 -9.20 -3.40
N LEU A 79 -4.56 -10.27 -3.58
CA LEU A 79 -5.30 -10.53 -4.81
C LEU A 79 -6.33 -9.44 -5.09
N ALA A 80 -7.10 -9.02 -4.07
CA ALA A 80 -8.07 -7.94 -4.21
C ALA A 80 -7.40 -6.61 -4.62
N PHE A 81 -6.23 -6.31 -4.04
CA PHE A 81 -5.46 -5.12 -4.40
C PHE A 81 -4.93 -5.19 -5.85
N VAL A 82 -4.36 -6.33 -6.26
CA VAL A 82 -3.80 -6.54 -7.61
C VAL A 82 -4.89 -6.48 -8.68
N LEU A 83 -6.02 -7.16 -8.44
CA LEU A 83 -7.16 -7.17 -9.36
C LEU A 83 -7.94 -5.85 -9.36
N GLY A 84 -7.72 -4.97 -8.37
CA GLY A 84 -8.47 -3.73 -8.22
C GLY A 84 -9.95 -3.95 -7.90
N VAL A 85 -10.27 -5.06 -7.23
CA VAL A 85 -11.65 -5.43 -6.86
C VAL A 85 -12.28 -4.30 -6.05
N GLY A 86 -13.49 -3.89 -6.43
CA GLY A 86 -14.18 -2.69 -5.91
C GLY A 86 -14.16 -1.49 -6.86
N LYS A 87 -13.41 -1.54 -7.97
CA LYS A 87 -13.62 -0.66 -9.13
C LYS A 87 -14.59 -1.34 -10.08
N GLY A 88 -15.89 -1.26 -9.77
CA GLY A 88 -16.93 -1.67 -10.71
C GLY A 88 -16.71 -1.01 -12.08
N ARG A 89 -16.33 -1.82 -13.04
CA ARG A 89 -16.49 -1.61 -14.47
C ARG A 89 -17.00 -2.91 -15.05
#